data_AF-A0A6J4GDH2-F1
#
_entry.id   AF-A0A6J4GDH2-F1
#
_cell.length_a   1.000
_cell.length_b   1.000
_cell.length_c   1.000
_cell.angle_alpha   90.00
_cell.angle_beta   90.00
_cell.angle_gamma   90.00
#
_symmetry.space_group_name_H-M   'P 1'
#
loop_
_entity.id
_entity.type
_entity.pdbx_description
1 polymer ?
#
loop_
_entity_poly.entity_id
_entity_poly.type
_entity_poly.pdbx_seq_one_letter_code
_entity_poly.pdbx_strand_id
1 'polypeptide(L)'
;MKPWFKKRINTKGTNRYYELVKQWWAREMNRITSGLSREKLIAFLLVFTGFSSAISLSILYRGLVSGTSPVVSMERISVQVHLHERRIKRASKSFFISPREYKSITGARQYLDSLKGSAEGKKTYDSIILGRPGFLDSLFFIENYYKSNVKE
;
A
#
# COMPACT_ATOMS: atom_id res chain seq x y z
N MET A 1 -0.52 -4.08 -47.52
CA MET A 1 -0.23 -4.55 -46.14
C MET A 1 0.04 -3.34 -45.26
N LYS A 2 -0.72 -3.17 -44.17
CA LYS A 2 -0.67 -2.00 -43.28
C LYS A 2 0.30 -2.30 -42.11
N PRO A 3 1.33 -1.50 -41.84
CA PRO A 3 2.30 -1.80 -40.78
C PRO A 3 1.63 -1.73 -39.40
N TRP A 4 1.77 -2.82 -38.62
CA TRP A 4 1.15 -3.08 -37.32
C TRP A 4 1.91 -2.45 -36.13
N PHE A 5 2.87 -1.56 -36.38
CA PHE A 5 3.60 -0.89 -35.31
C PHE A 5 2.77 0.24 -34.70
N LYS A 6 2.04 -0.17 -33.67
CA LYS A 6 1.35 0.58 -32.64
C LYS A 6 1.90 2.00 -32.45
N LYS A 7 1.03 2.97 -32.74
CA LYS A 7 1.10 4.39 -32.43
C LYS A 7 1.84 4.63 -31.10
N ARG A 8 2.92 5.41 -31.15
CA ARG A 8 3.74 5.80 -30.00
C ARG A 8 2.85 6.19 -28.82
N ILE A 9 3.15 5.60 -27.67
CA ILE A 9 2.68 6.03 -26.34
C ILE A 9 2.84 7.55 -26.25
N ASN A 10 1.74 8.26 -26.44
CA ASN A 10 1.67 9.69 -26.22
C ASN A 10 1.52 9.86 -24.71
N THR A 11 2.65 9.91 -24.00
CA THR A 11 2.69 10.20 -22.57
C THR A 11 2.33 11.66 -22.36
N LYS A 12 1.03 11.99 -22.47
CA LYS A 12 0.46 13.31 -22.15
C LYS A 12 0.38 13.54 -20.63
N GLY A 13 1.50 13.29 -19.94
CA GLY A 13 1.61 13.35 -18.49
C GLY A 13 2.99 12.97 -17.99
N THR A 14 4.05 13.21 -18.78
CA THR A 14 5.41 13.06 -18.26
C THR A 14 5.63 14.09 -17.17
N ASN A 15 5.87 13.59 -15.97
CA ASN A 15 6.22 14.40 -14.82
C ASN A 15 7.47 15.23 -15.19
N ARG A 16 7.39 16.56 -15.11
CA ARG A 16 8.51 17.48 -15.42
C ARG A 16 9.80 17.05 -14.72
N TYR A 17 9.70 16.53 -13.50
CA TYR A 17 10.85 16.01 -12.76
C TYR A 17 11.54 14.83 -13.44
N TYR A 18 10.79 13.89 -14.02
CA TYR A 18 11.36 12.75 -14.73
C TYR A 18 12.18 13.20 -15.95
N GLU A 19 11.65 14.16 -16.72
CA GLU A 19 12.37 14.71 -17.87
C GLU A 19 13.64 15.46 -17.46
N LEU A 20 13.60 16.21 -16.35
CA LEU A 20 14.78 16.89 -15.81
C LEU A 20 15.85 15.91 -15.34
N VAL A 21 15.46 14.86 -14.60
CA VAL A 21 16.36 13.80 -14.14
C VAL A 21 16.99 13.07 -15.33
N LYS A 22 16.18 12.75 -16.35
CA LYS A 22 16.65 12.10 -17.58
C LYS A 22 17.68 12.95 -18.31
N GLN A 23 17.41 14.25 -18.47
CA GLN A 23 18.34 15.18 -19.12
C GLN A 23 19.61 15.41 -18.30
N TRP A 24 19.49 15.51 -16.98
CA TRP A 24 20.64 15.62 -16.09
C TRP A 24 21.54 14.39 -16.18
N TRP A 25 20.94 13.20 -16.10
CA TRP A 25 21.67 11.94 -16.23
C TRP A 25 22.36 11.80 -17.59
N ALA A 26 21.67 12.14 -18.67
CA ALA A 26 22.24 12.09 -20.01
C ALA A 26 23.45 13.04 -20.15
N ARG A 27 23.36 14.27 -19.62
CA ARG A 27 24.48 15.22 -19.62
C ARG A 27 25.66 14.70 -18.80
N GLU A 28 25.39 14.14 -17.63
CA GLU A 28 26.43 13.62 -16.75
C GLU A 28 27.13 12.39 -17.34
N MET A 29 26.37 11.45 -17.88
CA MET A 29 26.92 10.30 -18.61
C MET A 29 27.73 10.75 -19.82
N ASN A 30 27.25 11.77 -20.56
CA ASN A 30 28.00 12.31 -21.68
C ASN A 30 29.31 12.97 -21.23
N ARG A 31 29.30 13.72 -20.12
CA ARG A 31 30.50 14.34 -19.53
C ARG A 31 31.54 13.31 -19.11
N ILE A 32 31.10 12.21 -18.51
CA ILE A 32 31.98 11.11 -18.10
C ILE A 32 32.50 10.36 -19.34
N THR A 33 31.63 10.10 -20.32
CA THR A 33 31.92 9.30 -21.52
C THR A 33 32.75 10.04 -22.58
N SER A 34 32.59 11.36 -22.71
CA SER A 34 33.24 12.16 -23.77
C SER A 34 34.76 12.23 -23.64
N GLY A 35 35.30 12.04 -22.43
CA GLY A 35 36.75 12.01 -22.18
C GLY A 35 37.40 10.63 -22.29
N LEU A 36 36.62 9.57 -22.51
CA LEU A 36 37.11 8.19 -22.56
C LEU A 36 37.47 7.79 -23.99
N SER A 37 38.69 7.30 -24.18
CA SER A 37 39.09 6.64 -25.44
C SER A 37 38.21 5.42 -25.71
N ARG A 38 37.95 5.14 -26.99
CA ARG A 38 37.13 4.00 -27.45
C ARG A 38 37.59 2.67 -26.86
N GLU A 39 38.90 2.49 -26.67
CA GLU A 39 39.47 1.29 -26.04
C GLU A 39 39.04 1.13 -24.58
N LYS A 40 39.01 2.22 -23.81
CA LYS A 40 38.57 2.22 -22.41
C LYS A 40 37.07 1.94 -22.30
N LEU A 41 36.27 2.41 -23.26
CA LEU A 41 34.84 2.10 -23.32
C LEU A 41 34.59 0.63 -23.63
N ILE A 42 35.35 0.04 -24.56
CA ILE A 42 35.27 -1.38 -24.86
C ILE A 42 35.72 -2.21 -23.64
N ALA A 43 36.81 -1.83 -22.98
CA ALA A 43 37.25 -2.49 -21.75
C ALA A 43 36.20 -2.41 -20.64
N PHE A 44 35.62 -1.24 -20.42
CA PHE A 44 34.53 -1.06 -19.45
C PHE A 44 33.31 -1.91 -19.79
N LEU A 45 32.94 -1.98 -21.08
CA LEU A 45 31.83 -2.81 -21.54
C LEU A 45 32.10 -4.29 -21.26
N LEU A 46 33.29 -4.79 -21.58
CA LEU A 46 33.67 -6.19 -21.33
C LEU A 46 33.68 -6.53 -19.83
N VAL A 47 34.18 -5.62 -19.00
CA VAL A 47 34.14 -5.78 -17.53
C VAL A 47 32.69 -5.80 -17.06
N PHE A 48 31.87 -4.84 -17.49
CA PHE A 48 30.48 -4.73 -17.09
C PHE A 48 29.67 -5.97 -17.50
N THR A 49 29.80 -6.43 -18.75
CA THR A 49 29.11 -7.62 -19.24
C THR A 49 29.62 -8.88 -18.53
N GLY A 50 30.92 -9.00 -18.28
CA GLY A 50 31.52 -10.09 -17.52
C GLY A 50 30.98 -10.18 -16.09
N PHE A 51 30.98 -9.07 -15.35
CA PHE A 51 30.42 -9.02 -13.99
C PHE A 51 28.92 -9.31 -13.98
N SER A 52 28.16 -8.70 -14.91
CA SER A 52 26.72 -8.97 -15.01
C SER A 52 26.44 -10.43 -15.32
N SER A 53 27.20 -11.04 -16.24
CA SER A 53 27.08 -12.44 -16.60
C SER A 53 27.44 -13.35 -15.41
N ALA A 54 28.52 -13.06 -14.69
CA ALA A 54 28.92 -13.81 -13.51
C ALA A 54 27.85 -13.78 -12.41
N ILE A 55 27.24 -12.61 -12.15
CA ILE A 55 26.15 -12.49 -11.18
C ILE A 55 24.95 -13.32 -11.64
N SER A 56 24.50 -13.16 -12.89
CA SER A 56 23.37 -13.92 -13.43
C SER A 56 23.63 -15.42 -13.39
N LEU A 57 24.84 -15.86 -13.74
CA LEU A 57 25.24 -17.26 -13.70
C LEU A 57 25.30 -17.78 -12.26
N SER A 58 25.74 -16.97 -11.29
CA SER A 58 25.74 -17.34 -9.87
C SER A 58 24.33 -17.55 -9.31
N ILE A 59 23.37 -16.71 -9.74
CA ILE A 59 21.95 -16.84 -9.37
C ILE A 59 21.37 -18.09 -10.00
N LEU A 60 21.64 -18.32 -11.29
CA LEU A 60 21.18 -19.49 -12.02
C LEU A 60 21.74 -20.79 -11.42
N TYR A 61 23.05 -20.81 -11.13
CA TYR A 61 23.73 -21.95 -10.53
C TYR A 61 23.17 -22.28 -9.14
N ARG A 62 22.96 -21.26 -8.29
CA ARG A 62 22.28 -21.43 -7.00
C ARG A 62 20.85 -21.96 -7.18
N GLY A 63 20.11 -21.48 -8.18
CA GLY A 63 18.77 -21.96 -8.48
C GLY A 63 18.72 -23.43 -8.93
N LEU A 64 19.70 -23.87 -9.72
CA LEU A 64 19.76 -25.23 -10.27
C LEU A 64 20.35 -26.26 -9.29
N VAL A 65 21.41 -25.90 -8.56
CA VAL A 65 22.13 -26.83 -7.66
C VAL A 65 21.49 -26.90 -6.28
N SER A 66 20.98 -25.80 -5.75
CA SER A 66 20.30 -25.79 -4.44
C SER A 66 18.83 -26.23 -4.52
N GLY A 67 18.47 -27.03 -5.53
CA GLY A 67 17.19 -27.70 -5.71
C GLY A 67 16.03 -26.94 -5.11
N THR A 68 15.57 -25.87 -5.78
CA THR A 68 14.39 -25.08 -5.38
C THR A 68 14.21 -24.96 -3.86
N SER A 69 15.10 -24.22 -3.19
CA SER A 69 14.56 -23.43 -2.08
C SER A 69 13.48 -22.52 -2.69
N PRO A 70 12.26 -22.44 -2.15
CA PRO A 70 11.13 -21.74 -2.76
C PRO A 70 11.39 -20.22 -2.69
N VAL A 71 12.28 -19.71 -3.53
CA VAL A 71 12.72 -18.32 -3.60
C VAL A 71 12.46 -17.77 -5.00
N VAL A 72 11.33 -18.18 -5.57
CA VAL A 72 10.32 -17.25 -6.09
C VAL A 72 8.99 -17.92 -5.78
N SER A 73 8.60 -17.95 -4.51
CA SER A 73 7.18 -17.84 -4.26
C SER A 73 6.77 -16.58 -4.99
N MET A 74 5.95 -16.70 -6.04
CA MET A 74 4.99 -15.66 -6.36
C MET A 74 4.16 -15.48 -5.09
N GLU A 75 4.72 -14.80 -4.10
CA GLU A 75 3.94 -14.21 -3.06
C GLU A 75 3.22 -13.09 -3.79
N ARG A 76 2.07 -13.49 -4.33
CA ARG A 76 1.01 -12.64 -4.84
C ARG A 76 1.08 -11.37 -4.03
N ILE A 77 1.48 -10.26 -4.65
CA ILE A 77 1.77 -8.97 -4.01
C ILE A 77 0.87 -8.88 -2.78
N SER A 78 1.46 -9.23 -1.64
CA SER A 78 0.78 -9.19 -0.36
C SER A 78 0.81 -7.72 -0.08
N VAL A 79 -0.18 -7.01 -0.64
CA VAL A 79 -0.61 -5.72 -0.13
C VAL A 79 -0.59 -5.95 1.36
N GLN A 80 0.27 -5.23 2.07
CA GLN A 80 0.25 -5.19 3.52
C GLN A 80 -1.09 -4.58 3.90
N VAL A 81 -2.10 -5.44 3.86
CA VAL A 81 -3.39 -5.30 4.49
C VAL A 81 -2.99 -5.25 5.94
N HIS A 82 -2.83 -4.02 6.42
CA HIS A 82 -2.59 -3.66 7.79
C HIS A 82 -3.36 -4.67 8.65
N LEU A 83 -2.71 -5.28 9.62
CA LEU A 83 -3.28 -6.35 10.46
C LEU A 83 -4.67 -6.00 11.04
N HIS A 84 -5.00 -4.71 11.08
CA HIS A 84 -6.34 -4.18 11.29
C HIS A 84 -7.42 -4.77 10.34
N GLU A 85 -7.22 -4.75 9.02
CA GLU A 85 -8.20 -5.24 8.05
C GLU A 85 -8.37 -6.76 8.09
N ARG A 86 -7.31 -7.53 8.43
CA ARG A 86 -7.40 -9.00 8.53
C ARG A 86 -8.14 -9.46 9.79
N ARG A 87 -8.17 -8.64 10.86
CA ARG A 87 -9.04 -8.84 12.03
C ARG A 87 -10.48 -8.44 11.72
N ILE A 88 -10.68 -7.34 11.00
CA ILE A 88 -12.01 -6.88 10.56
C ILE A 88 -12.67 -7.90 9.63
N LYS A 89 -11.96 -8.47 8.64
CA LYS A 89 -12.55 -9.46 7.70
C LYS A 89 -12.89 -10.81 8.31
N ARG A 90 -12.23 -11.22 9.41
CA ARG A 90 -12.61 -12.42 10.17
C ARG A 90 -13.80 -12.15 11.09
N ALA A 91 -13.91 -10.94 11.63
CA ALA A 91 -15.09 -10.50 12.41
C ALA A 91 -16.30 -10.18 11.52
N SER A 92 -16.10 -9.77 10.26
CA SER A 92 -17.18 -9.39 9.33
C SER A 92 -17.97 -10.57 8.77
N LYS A 93 -17.52 -11.81 9.00
CA LYS A 93 -18.27 -13.00 8.56
C LYS A 93 -19.46 -13.33 9.48
N SER A 94 -19.59 -12.63 10.62
CA SER A 94 -20.71 -12.78 11.55
C SER A 94 -21.23 -11.41 12.03
N PHE A 95 -21.39 -10.43 11.13
CA PHE A 95 -21.99 -9.13 11.47
C PHE A 95 -23.52 -9.24 11.65
N PHE A 96 -23.99 -10.27 12.35
CA PHE A 96 -25.38 -10.37 12.79
C PHE A 96 -25.44 -9.71 14.17
N ILE A 97 -25.77 -8.43 14.19
CA ILE A 97 -25.97 -7.69 15.45
C ILE A 97 -27.26 -8.24 16.07
N SER A 98 -27.13 -8.92 17.21
CA SER A 98 -28.30 -9.38 17.93
C SER A 98 -29.08 -8.18 18.52
N PRO A 99 -30.41 -8.28 18.71
CA PRO A 99 -31.19 -7.20 19.33
C PRO A 99 -30.67 -6.77 20.72
N ARG A 100 -30.03 -7.70 21.45
CA ARG A 100 -29.41 -7.41 22.76
C ARG A 100 -28.19 -6.51 22.65
N GLU A 101 -27.34 -6.76 21.66
CA GLU A 101 -26.15 -5.94 21.40
C GLU A 101 -26.55 -4.55 20.90
N TYR A 102 -27.56 -4.46 20.03
CA TYR A 102 -28.11 -3.17 19.60
C TYR A 102 -28.65 -2.34 20.78
N LYS A 103 -29.34 -2.98 21.75
CA LYS A 103 -29.81 -2.31 22.96
C LYS A 103 -28.66 -1.78 23.83
N SER A 104 -27.57 -2.54 23.95
CA SER A 104 -26.36 -2.10 24.67
C SER A 104 -25.71 -0.88 24.00
N ILE A 105 -25.61 -0.89 22.66
CA ILE A 105 -25.04 0.21 21.86
C ILE A 105 -25.92 1.48 21.97
N THR A 106 -27.24 1.32 21.93
CA THR A 106 -28.19 2.42 22.11
C THR A 106 -28.12 2.99 23.53
N GLY A 107 -27.97 2.13 24.54
CA GLY A 107 -27.77 2.54 25.94
C GLY A 107 -26.47 3.32 26.14
N ALA A 108 -25.39 2.91 25.47
CA ALA A 108 -24.13 3.66 25.48
C ALA A 108 -24.29 5.08 24.91
N ARG A 109 -25.07 5.25 23.84
CA ARG A 109 -25.39 6.56 23.28
C ARG A 109 -26.18 7.42 24.27
N GLN A 110 -27.22 6.87 24.88
CA GLN A 110 -28.02 7.58 25.90
C GLN A 110 -27.18 7.99 27.12
N TYR A 111 -26.22 7.15 27.52
CA TYR A 111 -25.29 7.46 28.60
C TYR A 111 -24.37 8.64 28.23
N LEU A 112 -23.80 8.65 27.02
CA LEU A 112 -23.00 9.77 26.53
C LEU A 112 -23.80 11.07 26.42
N ASP A 113 -25.03 10.99 25.92
CA ASP A 113 -25.93 12.16 25.83
C ASP A 113 -26.28 12.69 27.23
N SER A 114 -26.45 11.82 28.22
CA SER A 114 -26.66 12.20 29.62
C SER A 114 -25.42 12.86 30.23
N LEU A 115 -24.22 12.34 29.94
CA LEU A 115 -22.95 12.94 30.40
C LEU A 115 -22.74 14.35 29.84
N LYS A 116 -23.18 14.60 28.60
CA LYS A 116 -23.09 15.92 27.95
C LYS A 116 -23.97 16.98 28.64
N GLY A 117 -25.06 16.57 29.29
CA GLY A 117 -26.03 17.47 29.94
C GLY A 117 -25.60 18.02 31.30
N SER A 118 -24.60 17.43 31.97
CA SER A 118 -24.11 17.87 33.28
C SER A 118 -22.72 18.48 33.18
N ALA A 119 -22.47 19.60 33.89
CA ALA A 119 -21.17 20.27 33.92
C ALA A 119 -20.04 19.36 34.45
N GLU A 120 -20.36 18.43 35.33
CA GLU A 120 -19.43 17.43 35.86
C GLU A 120 -19.26 16.24 34.91
N GLY A 121 -20.36 15.82 34.25
CA GLY A 121 -20.35 14.77 33.24
C GLY A 121 -19.57 15.13 31.97
N LYS A 122 -19.49 16.42 31.63
CA LYS A 122 -18.75 16.92 30.46
C LYS A 122 -17.26 16.60 30.52
N LYS A 123 -16.64 16.66 31.71
CA LYS A 123 -15.21 16.30 31.88
C LYS A 123 -14.96 14.83 31.57
N THR A 124 -15.86 13.96 32.01
CA THR A 124 -15.82 12.53 31.71
C THR A 124 -16.07 12.27 30.23
N TYR A 125 -17.02 12.99 29.62
CA TYR A 125 -17.29 12.92 28.19
C TYR A 125 -16.05 13.28 27.36
N ASP A 126 -15.43 14.42 27.63
CA ASP A 126 -14.25 14.90 26.92
C ASP A 126 -13.06 13.92 27.07
N SER A 127 -12.89 13.31 28.26
CA SER A 127 -11.86 12.29 28.51
C SER A 127 -12.06 11.02 27.67
N ILE A 128 -13.31 10.57 27.52
CA ILE A 128 -13.65 9.39 26.72
C ILE A 128 -13.40 9.66 25.22
N ILE A 129 -13.78 10.84 24.74
CA ILE A 129 -13.58 11.25 23.34
C ILE A 129 -12.09 11.35 23.01
N LEU A 130 -11.28 11.94 23.89
CA LEU A 130 -9.82 12.06 23.71
C LEU A 130 -9.12 10.69 23.69
N GLY A 131 -9.54 9.76 24.53
CA GLY A 131 -8.93 8.42 24.59
C GLY A 131 -9.27 7.53 23.39
N ARG A 132 -10.34 7.83 22.65
CA ARG A 132 -10.83 7.02 21.52
C ARG A 132 -11.39 7.92 20.39
N PRO A 133 -10.51 8.50 19.56
CA PRO A 133 -10.95 9.26 18.39
C PRO A 133 -11.78 8.36 17.45
N GLY A 134 -12.94 8.84 17.00
CA GLY A 134 -13.86 8.10 16.12
C GLY A 134 -14.88 7.20 16.82
N PHE A 135 -14.98 7.22 18.16
CA PHE A 135 -15.96 6.42 18.89
C PHE A 135 -17.42 6.79 18.54
N LEU A 136 -17.74 8.08 18.46
CA LEU A 136 -19.08 8.55 18.08
C LEU A 136 -19.45 8.11 16.66
N ASP A 137 -18.49 8.20 15.73
CA ASP A 137 -18.70 7.79 14.34
C ASP A 137 -18.98 6.29 14.24
N SER A 138 -18.31 5.48 15.07
CA SER A 138 -18.56 4.04 15.14
C SER A 138 -19.96 3.71 15.68
N LEU A 139 -20.45 4.44 16.68
CA LEU A 139 -21.82 4.26 17.20
C LEU A 139 -22.86 4.63 16.14
N PHE A 140 -22.66 5.75 15.44
CA PHE A 140 -23.54 6.20 14.37
C PHE A 140 -23.58 5.21 13.19
N PHE A 141 -22.40 4.70 12.81
CA PHE A 141 -22.28 3.69 11.76
C PHE A 141 -23.06 2.42 12.09
N ILE A 142 -22.92 1.90 13.33
CA ILE A 142 -23.61 0.69 13.75
C ILE A 142 -25.13 0.90 13.82
N GLU A 143 -25.58 2.06 14.31
CA GLU A 143 -27.01 2.38 14.38
C GLU A 143 -27.66 2.43 13.00
N ASN A 144 -27.01 3.10 12.04
CA ASN A 144 -27.49 3.17 10.66
C ASN A 144 -27.46 1.80 9.99
N TYR A 145 -26.41 1.02 10.20
CA TYR A 145 -26.31 -0.34 9.67
C TYR A 145 -27.46 -1.23 10.17
N TYR A 146 -27.76 -1.20 11.47
CA TYR A 146 -28.86 -1.99 12.05
C TYR A 146 -30.23 -1.54 11.51
N LYS A 147 -30.47 -0.23 11.43
CA LYS A 147 -31.71 0.32 10.85
C LYS A 147 -31.91 -0.09 9.39
N SER A 148 -30.84 -0.13 8.59
CA SER A 148 -30.93 -0.46 7.16
C SER A 148 -30.96 -1.96 6.84
N ASN A 149 -30.45 -2.84 7.72
CA ASN A 149 -30.30 -4.27 7.41
C ASN A 149 -31.16 -5.21 8.28
N VAL A 150 -31.65 -4.76 9.44
CA VAL A 150 -32.38 -5.60 10.41
C VAL A 150 -33.80 -5.10 10.66
N LYS A 151 -34.09 -3.82 10.38
CA LYS A 151 -35.38 -3.19 10.64
C LYS A 151 -36.23 -3.13 9.36
N GLU A 152 -36.58 -4.30 8.82
CA GLU A 152 -37.86 -4.55 8.15
C GLU A 152 -38.69 -5.48 9.02
#